data_AF-A0A9E4L795-F1
#
_entry.id   AF-A0A9E4L795-F1
#
_cell.length_a   1.000
_cell.length_b   1.000
_cell.length_c   1.000
_cell.angle_alpha   90.00
_cell.angle_beta   90.00
_cell.angle_gamma   90.00
#
_symmetry.space_group_name_H-M   'P 1'
#
loop_
_entity.id
_entity.type
_entity.pdbx_description
1 polymer ?
#
loop_
_entity_poly.entity_id
_entity_poly.type
_entity_poly.pdbx_seq_one_letter_code
_entity_poly.pdbx_strand_id
1 'polypeptide(L)'
;LVLCKREKMRSALFGSVKSYVVLFLLGAWVASAPPATAQPQPLTGWFTFIVADYPSEAGLTSETTYFLTEDSGERYELLIDVKLIRPLGGPVALNRQRVTVVGEWEQSEPDGPAPFRVSSIELAAAPSSALPGASPDEPAPLASPLRTAVTGSQAWVTILCRFADATHITPHPVSHYEKLMGMAYPGLGHYWNEVSDGNISDLAGSRVVGWHNLPQPRSYYLSINERGIEDFRLDRAVEDCTAVADATVFFPDFDGINLVFNHSDADRAWSRGGSRRLTLDGQPRFWGVTWIHPSHAEDNYHGIVAHEMGHAFGLMHSSGPYGRDDPISRSGLKNLSDKVEWG
;
A
#
# COMPACT_ATOMS: atom_id res chain seq x y z
N LEU A 1 -24.59 77.33 8.05
CA LEU A 1 -25.19 78.01 6.88
C LEU A 1 -26.32 77.13 6.32
N VAL A 2 -27.54 77.68 6.27
CA VAL A 2 -28.64 77.46 5.30
C VAL A 2 -29.05 75.99 5.02
N LEU A 3 -30.10 75.42 5.65
CA LEU A 3 -31.56 75.50 5.36
C LEU A 3 -31.99 75.22 3.90
N CYS A 4 -32.72 74.11 3.67
CA CYS A 4 -33.87 74.07 2.77
C CYS A 4 -34.74 72.81 3.09
N LYS A 5 -35.84 72.92 3.85
CA LYS A 5 -37.25 73.22 3.45
C LYS A 5 -37.93 72.03 2.74
N ARG A 6 -38.65 71.13 3.43
CA ARG A 6 -40.05 71.15 3.92
C ARG A 6 -41.12 71.21 2.82
N GLU A 7 -41.99 70.17 2.77
CA GLU A 7 -43.45 70.11 2.51
C GLU A 7 -43.82 68.75 1.89
N LYS A 8 -44.92 68.04 2.16
CA LYS A 8 -46.10 68.23 3.03
C LYS A 8 -46.81 66.87 3.17
N MET A 9 -47.28 66.55 4.38
CA MET A 9 -48.25 65.48 4.67
C MET A 9 -49.67 65.88 4.23
N ARG A 10 -50.55 64.89 4.07
CA ARG A 10 -51.92 64.84 4.62
C ARG A 10 -52.40 63.38 4.60
N SER A 11 -52.62 62.77 5.77
CA SER A 11 -53.91 62.70 6.52
C SER A 11 -54.60 61.36 6.17
N ALA A 12 -55.11 60.53 7.09
CA ALA A 12 -55.95 60.78 8.25
C ALA A 12 -55.99 59.49 9.11
N LEU A 13 -55.83 59.57 10.43
CA LEU A 13 -56.87 59.55 11.49
C LEU A 13 -57.08 58.18 12.17
N PHE A 14 -57.03 58.26 13.49
CA PHE A 14 -57.06 57.22 14.51
C PHE A 14 -58.45 56.58 14.71
N GLY A 15 -58.46 55.32 15.14
CA GLY A 15 -59.64 54.66 15.73
C GLY A 15 -59.27 53.34 16.42
N SER A 16 -59.07 53.39 17.73
CA SER A 16 -58.69 52.28 18.61
C SER A 16 -59.83 51.30 18.85
N VAL A 17 -59.61 49.99 18.59
CA VAL A 17 -60.35 48.88 19.21
C VAL A 17 -59.35 47.81 19.62
N LYS A 18 -59.34 47.47 20.92
CA LYS A 18 -58.55 46.37 21.48
C LYS A 18 -59.18 45.04 21.05
N SER A 19 -58.47 44.26 20.24
CA SER A 19 -58.78 42.85 19.99
C SER A 19 -57.53 42.01 20.30
N TYR A 20 -57.67 41.11 21.26
CA TYR A 20 -56.68 40.07 21.56
C TYR A 20 -56.62 39.12 20.36
N VAL A 21 -55.56 39.20 19.57
CA VAL A 21 -55.23 38.19 18.55
C VAL A 21 -54.31 37.18 19.22
N VAL A 22 -54.83 35.98 19.47
CA VAL A 22 -54.03 34.81 19.81
C VAL A 22 -53.21 34.46 18.56
N LEU A 23 -51.92 34.78 18.59
CA LEU A 23 -50.99 34.42 17.53
C LEU A 23 -50.68 32.92 17.66
N PHE A 24 -51.32 32.09 16.84
CA PHE A 24 -50.85 30.71 16.63
C PHE A 24 -49.51 30.79 15.88
N LEU A 25 -48.42 30.71 16.63
CA LEU A 25 -47.11 30.39 16.08
C LEU A 25 -47.17 28.95 15.55
N LEU A 26 -47.42 28.81 14.24
CA LEU A 26 -47.09 27.59 13.50
C LEU A 26 -45.56 27.45 13.54
N GLY A 27 -45.06 26.81 14.59
CA GLY A 27 -43.68 26.35 14.66
C GLY A 27 -43.47 25.31 13.57
N ALA A 28 -42.82 25.71 12.47
CA ALA A 28 -42.26 24.76 11.53
C ALA A 28 -41.16 23.98 12.26
N TRP A 29 -41.51 22.80 12.76
CA TRP A 29 -40.54 21.80 13.17
C TRP A 29 -39.82 21.36 11.91
N VAL A 30 -38.62 21.91 11.67
CA VAL A 30 -37.65 21.26 10.79
C VAL A 30 -37.25 20.01 11.54
N ALA A 31 -37.88 18.89 11.19
CA ALA A 31 -37.43 17.59 11.65
C ALA A 31 -36.01 17.41 11.09
N SER A 32 -35.02 17.57 11.95
CA SER A 32 -33.65 17.16 11.66
C SER A 32 -33.72 15.68 11.32
N ALA A 33 -33.56 15.33 10.05
CA ALA A 33 -33.41 13.93 9.66
C ALA A 33 -32.25 13.36 10.50
N PRO A 34 -32.43 12.18 11.13
CA PRO A 34 -31.31 11.54 11.81
C PRO A 34 -30.15 11.41 10.80
N PRO A 35 -28.89 11.59 11.24
CA PRO A 35 -27.75 11.40 10.36
C PRO A 35 -27.89 10.03 9.70
N ALA A 36 -27.87 10.01 8.36
CA ALA A 36 -27.91 8.77 7.61
C ALA A 36 -26.73 7.92 8.08
N THR A 37 -27.01 6.79 8.74
CA THR A 37 -26.01 5.78 9.02
C THR A 37 -25.42 5.35 7.69
N ALA A 38 -24.11 5.55 7.52
CA ALA A 38 -23.38 5.12 6.32
C ALA A 38 -23.75 3.66 6.05
N GLN A 39 -24.23 3.38 4.83
CA GLN A 39 -24.57 2.02 4.46
C GLN A 39 -23.28 1.29 4.06
N PRO A 40 -23.10 0.01 4.45
CA PRO A 40 -22.00 -0.80 3.96
C PRO A 40 -21.96 -0.81 2.43
N GLN A 41 -20.79 -0.53 1.86
CA GLN A 41 -20.56 -0.44 0.43
C GLN A 41 -19.79 -1.68 -0.04
N PRO A 42 -20.16 -2.30 -1.17
CA PRO A 42 -19.31 -3.31 -1.80
C PRO A 42 -18.21 -2.65 -2.64
N LEU A 43 -16.97 -3.10 -2.50
CA LEU A 43 -15.85 -2.78 -3.39
C LEU A 43 -15.29 -4.08 -3.97
N THR A 44 -14.92 -4.08 -5.24
CA THR A 44 -14.35 -5.25 -5.90
C THR A 44 -13.03 -4.90 -6.57
N GLY A 45 -12.01 -5.70 -6.30
CA GLY A 45 -10.67 -5.45 -6.82
C GLY A 45 -9.69 -6.53 -6.42
N TRP A 46 -8.41 -6.22 -6.57
CA TRP A 46 -7.31 -7.13 -6.32
C TRP A 46 -6.75 -6.96 -4.92
N PHE A 47 -6.74 -8.04 -4.15
CA PHE A 47 -6.19 -8.05 -2.80
C PHE A 47 -4.67 -8.15 -2.84
N THR A 48 -3.99 -7.29 -2.09
CA THR A 48 -2.54 -7.37 -1.86
C THR A 48 -2.23 -7.06 -0.41
N PHE A 49 -1.01 -7.40 0.02
CA PHE A 49 -0.51 -7.01 1.33
C PHE A 49 0.92 -6.49 1.25
N ILE A 50 1.28 -5.67 2.23
CA ILE A 50 2.64 -5.23 2.51
C ILE A 50 2.93 -5.58 3.97
N VAL A 51 4.11 -6.15 4.21
CA VAL A 51 4.62 -6.44 5.55
C VAL A 51 5.67 -5.40 5.90
N ALA A 52 5.61 -4.90 7.13
CA ALA A 52 6.61 -4.01 7.70
C ALA A 52 7.35 -4.68 8.85
N ASP A 53 8.67 -4.53 8.83
CA ASP A 53 9.57 -4.98 9.88
C ASP A 53 9.78 -3.91 10.94
N TYR A 54 9.55 -4.31 12.19
CA TYR A 54 9.89 -3.51 13.34
C TYR A 54 11.08 -4.12 14.07
N PRO A 55 12.07 -3.32 14.49
CA PRO A 55 13.09 -3.79 15.42
C PRO A 55 12.41 -4.26 16.71
N SER A 56 12.73 -5.49 17.14
CA SER A 56 12.19 -6.11 18.35
C SER A 56 12.41 -5.27 19.61
N GLU A 57 13.46 -4.44 19.63
CA GLU A 57 13.82 -3.55 20.73
C GLU A 57 12.81 -2.43 21.00
N ALA A 58 11.95 -2.10 20.03
CA ALA A 58 10.90 -1.08 20.20
C ALA A 58 9.62 -1.61 20.87
N GLY A 59 9.54 -2.93 21.16
CA GLY A 59 8.30 -3.57 21.63
C GLY A 59 7.17 -3.53 20.59
N LEU A 60 7.50 -3.23 19.33
CA LEU A 60 6.57 -3.17 18.22
C LEU A 60 6.57 -4.50 17.48
N THR A 61 5.39 -5.02 17.17
CA THR A 61 5.22 -6.27 16.41
C THR A 61 5.12 -5.96 14.93
N SER A 62 5.71 -6.81 14.08
CA SER A 62 5.50 -6.81 12.61
C SER A 62 4.06 -6.50 12.24
N GLU A 63 3.88 -5.60 11.28
CA GLU A 63 2.55 -5.17 10.83
C GLU A 63 2.33 -5.61 9.39
N THR A 64 1.12 -6.06 9.12
CA THR A 64 0.68 -6.36 7.76
C THR A 64 -0.45 -5.40 7.43
N THR A 65 -0.24 -4.60 6.40
CA THR A 65 -1.25 -3.70 5.84
C THR A 65 -1.87 -4.36 4.61
N TYR A 66 -3.19 -4.40 4.55
CA TYR A 66 -3.95 -5.01 3.46
C TYR A 66 -4.47 -3.94 2.53
N PHE A 67 -4.57 -4.26 1.24
CA PHE A 67 -5.02 -3.31 0.23
C PHE A 67 -5.94 -3.96 -0.79
N LEU A 68 -6.90 -3.18 -1.26
CA LEU A 68 -7.68 -3.47 -2.47
C LEU A 68 -7.22 -2.53 -3.57
N THR A 69 -6.96 -3.04 -4.76
CA THR A 69 -6.79 -2.22 -5.96
C THR A 69 -7.91 -2.53 -6.94
N GLU A 70 -8.82 -1.59 -7.16
CA GLU A 70 -9.91 -1.73 -8.12
C GLU A 70 -9.40 -1.91 -9.56
N ASP A 71 -10.30 -2.30 -10.46
CA ASP A 71 -9.95 -2.46 -11.87
C ASP A 71 -9.59 -1.12 -12.54
N SER A 72 -10.09 0.00 -12.00
CA SER A 72 -9.69 1.38 -12.37
C SER A 72 -8.24 1.72 -12.02
N GLY A 73 -7.61 0.94 -11.13
CA GLY A 73 -6.30 1.22 -10.55
C GLY A 73 -6.35 2.00 -9.24
N GLU A 74 -7.52 2.45 -8.81
CA GLU A 74 -7.69 3.10 -7.50
C GLU A 74 -7.41 2.10 -6.37
N ARG A 75 -6.72 2.55 -5.32
CA ARG A 75 -6.20 1.68 -4.27
C ARG A 75 -6.60 2.18 -2.89
N TYR A 76 -7.01 1.24 -2.05
CA TYR A 76 -7.49 1.52 -0.70
C TYR A 76 -6.82 0.61 0.30
N GLU A 77 -6.47 1.17 1.46
CA GLU A 77 -6.11 0.38 2.64
C GLU A 77 -7.36 -0.28 3.22
N LEU A 78 -7.23 -1.54 3.63
CA LEU A 78 -8.29 -2.33 4.23
C LEU A 78 -8.00 -2.61 5.70
N LEU A 79 -8.92 -2.22 6.57
CA LEU A 79 -8.90 -2.63 7.98
C LEU A 79 -9.67 -3.94 8.11
N ILE A 80 -8.93 -5.03 8.30
CA ILE A 80 -9.48 -6.39 8.30
C ILE A 80 -9.23 -7.06 9.66
N ASP A 81 -10.30 -7.56 10.29
CA ASP A 81 -10.14 -8.59 11.34
C ASP A 81 -9.69 -9.89 10.66
N VAL A 82 -8.53 -10.42 11.07
CA VAL A 82 -7.92 -11.65 10.53
C VAL A 82 -8.90 -12.84 10.48
N LYS A 83 -9.92 -12.86 11.35
CA LYS A 83 -10.98 -13.89 11.34
C LYS A 83 -11.78 -13.93 10.03
N LEU A 84 -11.87 -12.81 9.30
CA LEU A 84 -12.57 -12.74 8.03
C LEU A 84 -11.81 -13.45 6.91
N ILE A 85 -10.47 -13.38 6.93
CA ILE A 85 -9.62 -13.92 5.85
C ILE A 85 -9.08 -15.32 6.17
N ARG A 86 -9.04 -15.72 7.45
CA ARG A 86 -8.58 -17.05 7.87
C ARG A 86 -9.34 -18.21 7.20
N PRO A 87 -10.68 -18.19 7.08
CA PRO A 87 -11.42 -19.24 6.37
C PRO A 87 -11.10 -19.34 4.88
N LEU A 88 -10.58 -18.26 4.29
CA LEU A 88 -10.16 -18.19 2.88
C LEU A 88 -8.68 -18.59 2.67
N GLY A 89 -8.04 -19.16 3.70
CA GLY A 89 -6.62 -19.54 3.66
C GLY A 89 -5.66 -18.44 4.11
N GLY A 90 -6.17 -17.34 4.68
CA GLY A 90 -5.37 -16.24 5.22
C GLY A 90 -4.86 -15.25 4.16
N PRO A 91 -4.11 -14.21 4.59
CA PRO A 91 -3.69 -13.12 3.71
C PRO A 91 -2.79 -13.59 2.57
N VAL A 92 -2.00 -14.62 2.84
CA VAL A 92 -1.13 -15.24 1.86
C VAL A 92 -1.99 -15.78 0.71
N ALA A 93 -3.01 -16.60 1.01
CA ALA A 93 -3.88 -17.22 0.00
C ALA A 93 -4.64 -16.20 -0.85
N LEU A 94 -4.99 -15.07 -0.26
CA LEU A 94 -5.69 -13.97 -0.93
C LEU A 94 -4.76 -13.07 -1.74
N ASN A 95 -3.44 -13.10 -1.53
CA ASN A 95 -2.53 -12.20 -2.23
C ASN A 95 -2.62 -12.39 -3.75
N ARG A 96 -2.80 -11.26 -4.44
CA ARG A 96 -3.00 -11.16 -5.89
C ARG A 96 -4.28 -11.86 -6.40
N GLN A 97 -5.21 -12.18 -5.51
CA GLN A 97 -6.54 -12.68 -5.87
C GLN A 97 -7.52 -11.53 -6.00
N ARG A 98 -8.50 -11.69 -6.89
CA ARG A 98 -9.62 -10.75 -6.97
C ARG A 98 -10.64 -11.10 -5.89
N VAL A 99 -11.10 -10.09 -5.16
CA VAL A 99 -12.03 -10.22 -4.05
C VAL A 99 -13.11 -9.15 -4.15
N THR A 100 -14.26 -9.45 -3.58
CA THR A 100 -15.26 -8.44 -3.22
C THR A 100 -15.23 -8.29 -1.71
N VAL A 101 -15.09 -7.06 -1.24
CA VAL A 101 -15.19 -6.69 0.18
C VAL A 101 -16.44 -5.86 0.40
N VAL A 102 -17.09 -6.01 1.56
CA VAL A 102 -18.18 -5.14 1.99
C VAL A 102 -17.77 -4.46 3.29
N GLY A 103 -18.02 -3.16 3.41
CA GLY A 103 -17.52 -2.40 4.55
C GLY A 103 -17.91 -0.93 4.53
N GLU A 104 -17.28 -0.15 5.40
CA GLU A 104 -17.55 1.28 5.56
C GLU A 104 -16.23 2.05 5.60
N TRP A 105 -16.24 3.29 5.10
CA TRP A 105 -15.09 4.20 5.20
C TRP A 105 -14.94 4.70 6.63
N GLU A 106 -13.72 4.63 7.17
CA GLU A 106 -13.39 5.34 8.41
C GLU A 106 -13.02 6.79 8.13
N GLN A 107 -13.15 7.64 9.16
CA GLN A 107 -12.65 9.01 9.06
C GLN A 107 -11.13 8.96 8.80
N SER A 108 -10.69 9.69 7.77
CA SER A 108 -9.29 9.79 7.43
C SER A 108 -8.52 10.67 8.41
N GLU A 109 -7.24 10.39 8.56
CA GLU A 109 -6.26 11.38 9.04
C GLU A 109 -6.25 12.63 8.13
N PRO A 110 -5.78 13.79 8.62
CA PRO A 110 -5.81 15.06 7.88
C PRO A 110 -5.20 15.02 6.47
N ASP A 111 -4.23 14.14 6.23
CA ASP A 111 -3.46 14.05 4.98
C ASP A 111 -3.38 12.62 4.39
N GLY A 112 -4.27 11.70 4.79
CA GLY A 112 -4.30 10.31 4.31
C GLY A 112 -5.60 9.95 3.60
N PRO A 113 -5.62 8.98 2.68
CA PRO A 113 -6.88 8.39 2.23
C PRO A 113 -7.57 7.70 3.41
N ALA A 114 -8.91 7.80 3.48
CA ALA A 114 -9.71 7.08 4.46
C ALA A 114 -9.53 5.57 4.27
N PRO A 115 -9.17 4.81 5.32
CA PRO A 115 -9.11 3.36 5.20
C PRO A 115 -10.53 2.77 5.17
N PHE A 116 -10.67 1.59 4.57
CA PHE A 116 -11.94 0.90 4.42
C PHE A 116 -12.07 -0.25 5.42
N ARG A 117 -12.98 -0.13 6.38
CA ARG A 117 -13.23 -1.15 7.40
C ARG A 117 -14.08 -2.28 6.84
N VAL A 118 -13.46 -3.44 6.65
CA VAL A 118 -14.08 -4.61 6.03
C VAL A 118 -14.93 -5.37 7.05
N SER A 119 -16.17 -5.66 6.67
CA SER A 119 -17.12 -6.50 7.42
C SER A 119 -17.33 -7.88 6.78
N SER A 120 -17.14 -8.02 5.46
CA SER A 120 -17.09 -9.31 4.78
C SER A 120 -16.15 -9.29 3.57
N ILE A 121 -15.66 -10.48 3.19
CA ILE A 121 -14.76 -10.68 2.06
C ILE A 121 -15.05 -12.01 1.39
N GLU A 122 -15.10 -12.01 0.06
CA GLU A 122 -15.34 -13.20 -0.76
C GLU A 122 -14.44 -13.18 -2.00
N LEU A 123 -14.06 -14.37 -2.50
CA LEU A 123 -13.34 -14.48 -3.77
C LEU A 123 -14.27 -14.05 -4.92
N ALA A 124 -13.74 -13.23 -5.83
CA ALA A 124 -14.45 -12.77 -7.02
C ALA A 124 -13.84 -13.39 -8.28
N ALA A 125 -14.65 -13.57 -9.33
CA ALA A 125 -14.14 -13.93 -10.64
C ALA A 125 -13.23 -12.81 -11.19
N ALA A 126 -12.13 -13.19 -11.84
CA ALA A 126 -11.30 -12.24 -12.58
C ALA A 126 -12.06 -11.78 -13.85
N PRO A 127 -11.94 -10.51 -14.29
CA PRO A 127 -12.50 -10.09 -15.56
C PRO A 127 -11.84 -10.87 -16.72
N SER A 128 -12.63 -11.33 -17.69
CA SER A 128 -12.18 -12.18 -18.82
C SER A 128 -11.03 -11.55 -19.63
N SER A 129 -10.91 -10.22 -19.64
CA SER A 129 -9.84 -9.47 -20.30
C SER A 129 -8.49 -9.42 -19.56
N ALA A 130 -8.39 -9.96 -18.33
CA ALA A 130 -7.16 -9.94 -17.54
C ALA A 130 -6.23 -11.14 -17.77
N LEU A 131 -6.62 -12.09 -18.63
CA LEU A 131 -5.82 -13.26 -18.98
C LEU A 131 -5.28 -13.15 -20.41
N PRO A 132 -3.95 -13.26 -20.64
CA PRO A 132 -3.40 -13.38 -21.99
C PRO A 132 -3.99 -14.62 -22.69
N GLY A 133 -4.80 -14.40 -23.74
CA GLY A 133 -5.35 -15.48 -24.59
C GLY A 133 -6.75 -15.98 -24.23
N ALA A 134 -7.49 -15.33 -23.33
CA ALA A 134 -8.88 -15.70 -23.04
C ALA A 134 -9.86 -15.26 -24.15
N SER A 135 -10.71 -16.19 -24.59
CA SER A 135 -11.78 -15.92 -25.56
C SER A 135 -12.93 -15.15 -24.88
N PRO A 136 -13.55 -14.15 -25.53
CA PRO A 136 -14.60 -13.32 -24.92
C PRO A 136 -15.88 -14.08 -24.51
N ASP A 137 -16.06 -15.32 -24.97
CA ASP A 137 -17.28 -16.10 -24.77
C ASP A 137 -17.20 -17.16 -23.63
N GLU A 138 -16.04 -17.32 -22.95
CA GLU A 138 -15.98 -18.19 -21.77
C GLU A 138 -16.20 -17.41 -20.46
N PRO A 139 -17.10 -17.88 -19.57
CA PRO A 139 -17.22 -17.31 -18.24
C PRO A 139 -15.89 -17.51 -17.50
N ALA A 140 -15.29 -16.40 -17.07
CA ALA A 140 -14.05 -16.44 -16.31
C ALA A 140 -14.24 -17.30 -15.06
N PRO A 141 -13.32 -18.24 -14.75
CA PRO A 141 -13.44 -19.07 -13.57
C PRO A 141 -13.54 -18.19 -12.32
N LEU A 142 -14.40 -18.58 -11.38
CA LEU A 142 -14.35 -18.06 -10.00
C LEU A 142 -12.91 -18.24 -9.53
N ALA A 143 -12.19 -17.13 -9.28
CA ALA A 143 -10.74 -17.16 -9.24
C ALA A 143 -10.23 -18.14 -8.16
N SER A 144 -9.52 -19.16 -8.64
CA SER A 144 -8.37 -19.70 -7.93
C SER A 144 -7.36 -20.16 -8.98
N PRO A 145 -6.69 -19.23 -9.69
CA PRO A 145 -5.40 -19.58 -10.25
C PRO A 145 -4.53 -19.97 -9.04
N LEU A 146 -4.19 -21.26 -8.94
CA LEU A 146 -3.09 -21.73 -8.12
C LEU A 146 -1.97 -20.69 -8.24
N ARG A 147 -1.50 -20.18 -7.10
CA ARG A 147 -0.41 -19.21 -7.12
C ARG A 147 0.68 -19.74 -8.03
N THR A 148 1.09 -18.95 -9.01
CA THR A 148 2.27 -19.29 -9.79
C THR A 148 3.42 -19.40 -8.80
N ALA A 149 3.94 -20.62 -8.65
CA ALA A 149 5.07 -20.85 -7.77
C ALA A 149 6.22 -19.95 -8.23
N VAL A 150 6.85 -19.24 -7.30
CA VAL A 150 8.04 -18.44 -7.57
C VAL A 150 9.17 -19.42 -7.88
N THR A 151 9.46 -19.57 -9.17
CA THR A 151 10.36 -20.60 -9.69
C THR A 151 11.11 -20.08 -10.93
N GLY A 152 12.22 -20.73 -11.26
CA GLY A 152 13.10 -20.32 -12.36
C GLY A 152 13.88 -19.04 -12.04
N SER A 153 14.33 -18.36 -13.09
CA SER A 153 14.97 -17.06 -12.97
C SER A 153 13.95 -16.02 -12.52
N GLN A 154 14.31 -15.17 -11.57
CA GLN A 154 13.47 -14.08 -11.07
C GLN A 154 14.22 -12.76 -11.28
N ALA A 155 13.87 -12.00 -12.30
CA ALA A 155 14.56 -10.75 -12.63
C ALA A 155 14.07 -9.59 -11.75
N TRP A 156 14.99 -8.79 -11.21
CA TRP A 156 14.66 -7.64 -10.36
C TRP A 156 15.28 -6.35 -10.89
N VAL A 157 14.51 -5.26 -10.85
CA VAL A 157 15.08 -3.92 -11.02
C VAL A 157 15.27 -3.28 -9.64
N THR A 158 16.50 -2.87 -9.35
CA THR A 158 16.82 -2.08 -8.15
C THR A 158 16.99 -0.63 -8.56
N ILE A 159 16.08 0.22 -8.10
CA ILE A 159 16.04 1.66 -8.39
C ILE A 159 16.57 2.41 -7.19
N LEU A 160 17.65 3.17 -7.37
CA LEU A 160 18.21 3.99 -6.31
C LEU A 160 17.58 5.38 -6.40
N CYS A 161 16.90 5.82 -5.35
CA CYS A 161 16.10 7.05 -5.33
C CYS A 161 16.59 8.02 -4.26
N ARG A 162 16.84 9.27 -4.68
CA ARG A 162 17.27 10.38 -3.81
C ARG A 162 16.15 11.38 -3.62
N PHE A 163 15.89 11.78 -2.38
CA PHE A 163 14.97 12.88 -2.13
C PHE A 163 15.50 14.20 -2.73
N ALA A 164 14.61 15.08 -3.18
CA ALA A 164 14.96 16.32 -3.87
C ALA A 164 15.84 17.27 -3.03
N ASP A 165 15.70 17.21 -1.71
CA ASP A 165 16.44 17.97 -0.70
C ASP A 165 17.72 17.27 -0.21
N ALA A 166 17.97 16.02 -0.64
CA ALA A 166 19.12 15.21 -0.22
C ALA A 166 19.95 14.67 -1.41
N THR A 167 19.89 15.31 -2.58
CA THR A 167 20.49 14.78 -3.84
C THR A 167 22.01 14.57 -3.80
N HIS A 168 22.71 15.18 -2.85
CA HIS A 168 24.15 15.02 -2.66
C HIS A 168 24.53 13.74 -1.88
N ILE A 169 23.55 13.00 -1.37
CA ILE A 169 23.77 11.81 -0.54
C ILE A 169 23.53 10.56 -1.39
N THR A 170 24.56 9.71 -1.46
CA THR A 170 24.56 8.41 -2.14
C THR A 170 25.35 7.43 -1.27
N PRO A 171 24.70 6.68 -0.36
CA PRO A 171 25.41 5.87 0.64
C PRO A 171 26.43 4.90 0.03
N HIS A 172 26.04 4.26 -1.08
CA HIS A 172 26.90 3.36 -1.84
C HIS A 172 26.87 3.64 -3.35
N PRO A 173 27.95 3.30 -4.08
CA PRO A 173 27.94 3.35 -5.54
C PRO A 173 27.03 2.26 -6.13
N VAL A 174 26.56 2.46 -7.36
CA VAL A 174 25.71 1.48 -8.09
C VAL A 174 26.28 0.06 -8.06
N SER A 175 27.61 -0.07 -8.21
CA SER A 175 28.30 -1.37 -8.20
C SER A 175 28.18 -2.15 -6.88
N HIS A 176 27.88 -1.49 -5.77
CA HIS A 176 27.58 -2.17 -4.51
C HIS A 176 26.29 -2.99 -4.65
N TYR A 177 25.22 -2.35 -5.13
CA TYR A 177 23.93 -2.98 -5.33
C TYR A 177 23.96 -4.03 -6.45
N GLU A 178 24.77 -3.82 -7.51
CA GLU A 178 24.95 -4.83 -8.57
C GLU A 178 25.58 -6.11 -8.02
N LYS A 179 26.60 -5.98 -7.16
CA LYS A 179 27.20 -7.12 -6.47
C LYS A 179 26.20 -7.79 -5.54
N LEU A 180 25.39 -7.00 -4.83
CA LEU A 180 24.34 -7.50 -3.95
C LEU A 180 23.35 -8.39 -4.71
N MET A 181 22.92 -8.00 -5.91
CA MET A 181 21.97 -8.80 -6.71
C MET A 181 22.60 -10.03 -7.40
N GLY A 182 23.91 -10.21 -7.31
CA GLY A 182 24.66 -11.20 -8.09
C GLY A 182 24.55 -12.65 -7.62
N MET A 183 25.11 -13.56 -8.43
CA MET A 183 25.17 -15.02 -8.16
C MET A 183 26.40 -15.46 -7.36
N ALA A 184 27.39 -14.60 -7.18
CA ALA A 184 28.55 -14.93 -6.37
C ALA A 184 28.22 -14.71 -4.89
N TYR A 185 28.53 -15.68 -4.02
CA TYR A 185 28.39 -15.50 -2.57
C TYR A 185 29.10 -14.20 -2.09
N PRO A 186 28.47 -13.35 -1.27
CA PRO A 186 27.16 -13.48 -0.63
C PRO A 186 26.03 -12.72 -1.36
N GLY A 187 25.94 -12.80 -2.68
CA GLY A 187 24.89 -12.13 -3.45
C GLY A 187 23.52 -12.79 -3.32
N LEU A 188 22.46 -12.01 -3.50
CA LEU A 188 21.07 -12.44 -3.36
C LEU A 188 20.68 -13.51 -4.38
N GLY A 189 21.31 -13.54 -5.55
CA GLY A 189 21.11 -14.62 -6.52
C GLY A 189 21.64 -15.96 -6.01
N HIS A 190 22.79 -15.96 -5.33
CA HIS A 190 23.28 -17.14 -4.62
C HIS A 190 22.32 -17.54 -3.49
N TYR A 191 21.98 -16.57 -2.64
CA TYR A 191 21.12 -16.78 -1.47
C TYR A 191 19.79 -17.43 -1.87
N TRP A 192 19.05 -16.83 -2.81
CA TRP A 192 17.74 -17.33 -3.22
C TRP A 192 17.80 -18.68 -3.91
N ASN A 193 18.87 -18.96 -4.66
CA ASN A 193 19.11 -20.30 -5.18
C ASN A 193 19.25 -21.32 -4.05
N GLU A 194 20.10 -21.03 -3.06
CA GLU A 194 20.36 -21.94 -1.95
C GLU A 194 19.13 -22.15 -1.05
N VAL A 195 18.48 -21.07 -0.60
CA VAL A 195 17.36 -21.19 0.35
C VAL A 195 16.11 -21.77 -0.29
N SER A 196 15.95 -21.64 -1.61
CA SER A 196 14.83 -22.24 -2.34
C SER A 196 15.09 -23.67 -2.82
N ASP A 197 16.24 -24.27 -2.46
CA ASP A 197 16.72 -25.55 -3.00
C ASP A 197 16.75 -25.58 -4.55
N GLY A 198 17.13 -24.46 -5.16
CA GLY A 198 17.24 -24.29 -6.60
C GLY A 198 15.91 -24.05 -7.33
N ASN A 199 14.78 -23.89 -6.61
CA ASN A 199 13.51 -23.54 -7.24
C ASN A 199 13.57 -22.15 -7.88
N ILE A 200 14.18 -21.17 -7.22
CA ILE A 200 14.65 -19.94 -7.85
C ILE A 200 16.04 -20.23 -8.36
N SER A 201 16.23 -20.31 -9.67
CA SER A 201 17.52 -20.72 -10.24
C SER A 201 18.58 -19.63 -10.06
N ASP A 202 18.18 -18.38 -10.22
CA ASP A 202 19.04 -17.20 -10.22
C ASP A 202 18.19 -15.92 -10.24
N LEU A 203 18.87 -14.78 -10.22
CA LEU A 203 18.29 -13.46 -10.49
C LEU A 203 18.83 -12.86 -11.81
N ALA A 204 19.13 -13.70 -12.80
CA ALA A 204 19.63 -13.22 -14.09
C ALA A 204 18.64 -12.25 -14.75
N GLY A 205 19.17 -11.30 -15.53
CA GLY A 205 18.37 -10.21 -16.09
C GLY A 205 18.09 -9.08 -15.10
N SER A 206 18.42 -9.23 -13.81
CA SER A 206 18.32 -8.14 -12.84
C SER A 206 19.20 -6.95 -13.23
N ARG A 207 18.72 -5.75 -12.96
CA ARG A 207 19.42 -4.49 -13.26
C ARG A 207 19.37 -3.56 -12.05
N VAL A 208 20.48 -2.88 -11.80
CA VAL A 208 20.49 -1.73 -10.90
C VAL A 208 20.51 -0.47 -11.74
N VAL A 209 19.57 0.43 -11.50
CA VAL A 209 19.54 1.75 -12.14
C VAL A 209 19.84 2.81 -11.10
N GLY A 210 20.65 3.79 -11.52
CA GLY A 210 21.42 4.67 -10.65
C GLY A 210 20.58 5.57 -9.73
N TRP A 211 21.22 6.57 -9.15
CA TRP A 211 20.58 7.49 -8.21
C TRP A 211 19.70 8.52 -8.93
N HIS A 212 18.43 8.21 -9.11
CA HIS A 212 17.42 9.13 -9.64
C HIS A 212 17.00 10.14 -8.57
N ASN A 213 16.84 11.41 -8.95
CA ASN A 213 16.31 12.42 -8.05
C ASN A 213 14.78 12.38 -8.11
N LEU A 214 14.16 12.12 -6.97
CA LEU A 214 12.73 12.21 -6.78
C LEU A 214 12.27 13.69 -6.92
N PRO A 215 11.03 13.93 -7.37
CA PRO A 215 10.53 15.29 -7.59
C PRO A 215 10.25 16.05 -6.29
N GLN A 216 10.07 15.36 -5.17
CA GLN A 216 9.65 15.97 -3.91
C GLN A 216 10.73 15.84 -2.82
N PRO A 217 10.74 16.76 -1.83
CA PRO A 217 11.60 16.63 -0.67
C PRO A 217 11.18 15.43 0.19
N ARG A 218 12.08 14.98 1.08
CA ARG A 218 11.84 13.86 1.99
C ARG A 218 10.51 13.97 2.76
N SER A 219 10.19 15.16 3.26
CA SER A 219 8.97 15.42 4.04
C SER A 219 7.66 15.10 3.32
N TYR A 220 7.65 15.13 1.98
CA TYR A 220 6.47 14.75 1.20
C TYR A 220 6.15 13.26 1.27
N TYR A 221 7.18 12.43 1.44
CA TYR A 221 7.06 10.97 1.53
C TYR A 221 6.84 10.50 2.97
N LEU A 222 6.66 11.42 3.91
CA LEU A 222 6.46 11.10 5.32
C LEU A 222 5.11 11.59 5.80
N SER A 223 4.60 10.94 6.83
CA SER A 223 3.42 11.33 7.60
C SER A 223 3.68 11.12 9.07
N ILE A 224 3.03 11.90 9.92
CA ILE A 224 3.04 11.64 11.35
C ILE A 224 1.77 10.87 11.69
N ASN A 225 1.88 9.66 12.24
CA ASN A 225 0.72 8.92 12.73
C ASN A 225 0.24 9.46 14.09
N GLU A 226 -0.91 8.99 14.59
CA GLU A 226 -1.51 9.42 15.87
C GLU A 226 -0.56 9.29 17.08
N ARG A 227 0.45 8.42 16.99
CA ARG A 227 1.46 8.21 18.03
C ARG A 227 2.65 9.19 17.93
N GLY A 228 2.58 10.15 17.00
CA GLY A 228 3.66 11.11 16.75
C GLY A 228 4.84 10.50 15.99
N ILE A 229 4.67 9.34 15.35
CA ILE A 229 5.76 8.61 14.68
C ILE A 229 5.70 8.87 13.17
N GLU A 230 6.85 9.19 12.58
CA GLU A 230 7.01 9.30 11.13
C GLU A 230 6.72 7.94 10.46
N ASP A 231 5.83 7.93 9.48
CA ASP A 231 5.50 6.80 8.61
C ASP A 231 5.75 7.14 7.14
N PHE A 232 6.29 6.17 6.41
CA PHE A 232 6.71 6.33 5.03
C PHE A 232 5.54 6.07 4.09
N ARG A 233 5.18 7.07 3.28
CA ARG A 233 4.09 7.00 2.31
C ARG A 233 4.53 6.21 1.08
N LEU A 234 4.42 4.88 1.20
CA LEU A 234 4.87 3.90 0.21
C LEU A 234 4.31 4.15 -1.19
N ASP A 235 3.08 4.64 -1.28
CA ASP A 235 2.39 4.91 -2.54
C ASP A 235 3.04 6.01 -3.35
N ARG A 236 3.27 7.17 -2.71
CA ARG A 236 4.03 8.27 -3.30
C ARG A 236 5.43 7.83 -3.68
N ALA A 237 6.07 7.05 -2.81
CA ALA A 237 7.46 6.64 -3.00
C ALA A 237 7.64 5.72 -4.22
N VAL A 238 6.79 4.71 -4.41
CA VAL A 238 6.91 3.83 -5.59
C VAL A 238 6.46 4.53 -6.87
N GLU A 239 5.42 5.36 -6.83
CA GLU A 239 4.94 6.10 -8.00
C GLU A 239 6.03 7.04 -8.52
N ASP A 240 6.60 7.87 -7.65
CA ASP A 240 7.64 8.81 -8.06
C ASP A 240 8.93 8.08 -8.43
N CYS A 241 9.36 7.06 -7.68
CA CYS A 241 10.62 6.34 -7.93
C CYS A 241 10.55 5.52 -9.24
N THR A 242 9.41 4.92 -9.57
CA THR A 242 9.22 4.25 -10.87
C THR A 242 9.10 5.26 -12.02
N ALA A 243 8.38 6.36 -11.83
CA ALA A 243 8.24 7.40 -12.85
C ALA A 243 9.58 8.04 -13.26
N VAL A 244 10.49 8.28 -12.32
CA VAL A 244 11.82 8.85 -12.64
C VAL A 244 12.77 7.84 -13.32
N ALA A 245 12.48 6.54 -13.22
CA ALA A 245 13.27 5.46 -13.83
C ALA A 245 12.72 5.00 -15.19
N ASP A 246 11.44 5.27 -15.47
CA ASP A 246 10.65 4.82 -16.64
C ASP A 246 11.37 4.99 -17.98
N ALA A 247 12.00 6.15 -18.21
CA ALA A 247 12.73 6.40 -19.46
C ALA A 247 13.93 5.46 -19.73
N THR A 248 14.37 4.70 -18.74
CA THR A 248 15.57 3.82 -18.79
C THR A 248 15.31 2.36 -18.41
N VAL A 249 14.08 2.07 -17.97
CA VAL A 249 13.66 0.77 -17.46
C VAL A 249 12.36 0.39 -18.17
N PHE A 250 12.37 -0.74 -18.88
CA PHE A 250 11.15 -1.38 -19.34
C PHE A 250 10.72 -2.39 -18.27
N PHE A 251 9.77 -2.00 -17.43
CA PHE A 251 9.35 -2.74 -16.24
C PHE A 251 8.79 -4.15 -16.50
N PRO A 252 8.15 -4.46 -17.66
CA PRO A 252 7.70 -5.81 -17.96
C PRO A 252 8.82 -6.87 -18.00
N ASP A 253 10.09 -6.48 -18.12
CA ASP A 253 11.24 -7.38 -18.11
C ASP A 253 11.59 -7.93 -16.70
N PHE A 254 10.98 -7.41 -15.63
CA PHE A 254 11.35 -7.73 -14.25
C PHE A 254 10.16 -8.27 -13.46
N ASP A 255 10.38 -9.30 -12.65
CA ASP A 255 9.41 -9.90 -11.71
C ASP A 255 9.23 -9.06 -10.43
N GLY A 256 10.27 -8.34 -10.02
CA GLY A 256 10.24 -7.51 -8.82
C GLY A 256 10.96 -6.17 -8.95
N ILE A 257 10.66 -5.27 -8.02
CA ILE A 257 11.19 -3.91 -7.95
C ILE A 257 11.72 -3.67 -6.54
N ASN A 258 13.00 -3.36 -6.41
CA ASN A 258 13.60 -2.88 -5.17
C ASN A 258 13.74 -1.35 -5.23
N LEU A 259 13.15 -0.65 -4.27
CA LEU A 259 13.27 0.81 -4.15
C LEU A 259 14.23 1.12 -3.01
N VAL A 260 15.36 1.75 -3.30
CA VAL A 260 16.39 2.05 -2.29
C VAL A 260 16.48 3.55 -2.11
N PHE A 261 16.26 4.03 -0.88
CA PHE A 261 16.25 5.46 -0.59
C PHE A 261 17.58 5.92 0.02
N ASN A 262 17.96 7.18 -0.20
CA ASN A 262 19.30 7.67 0.09
C ASN A 262 19.50 8.32 1.47
N HIS A 263 18.43 8.65 2.18
CA HIS A 263 18.51 9.37 3.44
C HIS A 263 17.38 9.03 4.41
N SER A 264 17.67 9.07 5.71
CA SER A 264 16.65 9.05 6.75
C SER A 264 17.09 9.84 7.97
N ASP A 265 16.25 10.79 8.39
CA ASP A 265 16.22 11.32 9.75
C ASP A 265 15.01 10.77 10.52
N ALA A 266 14.37 9.71 10.01
CA ALA A 266 13.23 9.11 10.68
C ALA A 266 13.78 8.32 11.86
N ASP A 267 13.32 8.66 13.06
CA ASP A 267 13.74 8.02 14.32
C ASP A 267 13.53 6.50 14.32
N ARG A 268 12.83 5.94 13.32
CA ARG A 268 12.65 4.50 13.14
C ARG A 268 12.71 4.09 11.66
N ALA A 269 13.68 3.24 11.39
CA ALA A 269 14.01 2.68 10.11
C ALA A 269 13.10 1.52 9.71
N TRP A 270 12.30 1.68 8.65
CA TRP A 270 11.37 0.63 8.24
C TRP A 270 11.57 0.27 6.78
N SER A 271 12.19 -0.89 6.60
CA SER A 271 12.09 -1.59 5.34
C SER A 271 10.75 -2.31 5.28
N ARG A 272 10.21 -2.45 4.06
CA ARG A 272 8.93 -3.11 3.82
C ARG A 272 8.99 -3.90 2.52
N GLY A 273 8.17 -4.95 2.44
CA GLY A 273 8.11 -5.83 1.30
C GLY A 273 6.68 -6.35 1.09
N GLY A 274 6.32 -6.58 -0.16
CA GLY A 274 4.98 -7.06 -0.48
C GLY A 274 4.68 -7.05 -1.96
N SER A 275 3.40 -7.13 -2.29
CA SER A 275 2.95 -7.12 -3.69
C SER A 275 2.21 -5.83 -4.01
N ARG A 276 2.38 -5.31 -5.23
CA ARG A 276 1.62 -4.17 -5.72
C ARG A 276 1.15 -4.41 -7.15
N ARG A 277 -0.10 -4.05 -7.43
CA ARG A 277 -0.59 -3.91 -8.80
C ARG A 277 -0.25 -2.50 -9.27
N LEU A 278 0.58 -2.39 -10.30
CA LEU A 278 0.95 -1.11 -10.92
C LEU A 278 0.50 -1.12 -12.38
N THR A 279 0.56 0.03 -13.05
CA THR A 279 0.50 0.11 -14.52
C THR A 279 1.77 0.80 -14.98
N LEU A 280 2.75 0.01 -15.40
CA LEU A 280 4.06 0.48 -15.87
C LEU A 280 4.21 0.05 -17.32
N ASP A 281 4.77 0.91 -18.16
CA ASP A 281 4.86 0.69 -19.62
C ASP A 281 3.52 0.31 -20.28
N GLY A 282 2.41 0.85 -19.77
CA GLY A 282 1.06 0.55 -20.25
C GLY A 282 0.53 -0.85 -19.89
N GLN A 283 1.23 -1.61 -19.05
CA GLN A 283 0.86 -2.96 -18.67
C GLN A 283 0.43 -3.04 -17.19
N PRO A 284 -0.85 -3.31 -16.89
CA PRO A 284 -1.27 -3.56 -15.53
C PRO A 284 -0.91 -4.98 -15.11
N ARG A 285 0.02 -5.13 -14.15
CA ARG A 285 0.37 -6.44 -13.56
C ARG A 285 0.75 -6.30 -12.09
N PHE A 286 1.01 -7.43 -11.45
CA PHE A 286 1.58 -7.45 -10.10
C PHE A 286 3.10 -7.48 -10.18
N TRP A 287 3.74 -6.68 -9.33
CA TRP A 287 5.15 -6.80 -9.03
C TRP A 287 5.32 -7.12 -7.55
N GLY A 288 6.36 -7.89 -7.23
CA GLY A 288 6.95 -7.85 -5.90
C GLY A 288 7.64 -6.49 -5.72
N VAL A 289 7.40 -5.80 -4.62
CA VAL A 289 8.00 -4.48 -4.36
C VAL A 289 8.60 -4.45 -2.97
N THR A 290 9.80 -3.89 -2.86
CA THR A 290 10.44 -3.57 -1.58
C THR A 290 10.72 -2.09 -1.47
N TRP A 291 10.60 -1.55 -0.27
CA TRP A 291 11.00 -0.20 0.11
C TRP A 291 12.11 -0.34 1.12
N ILE A 292 13.34 -0.13 0.68
CA ILE A 292 14.52 -0.37 1.49
C ILE A 292 15.00 0.93 2.12
N HIS A 293 14.96 0.95 3.45
CA HIS A 293 15.33 2.12 4.23
C HIS A 293 16.87 2.33 4.24
N PRO A 294 17.35 3.58 4.14
CA PRO A 294 18.79 3.88 4.04
C PRO A 294 19.60 3.48 5.27
N SER A 295 19.08 3.64 6.49
CA SER A 295 19.82 3.22 7.69
C SER A 295 20.00 1.70 7.81
N HIS A 296 19.19 0.92 7.08
CA HIS A 296 19.35 -0.52 6.94
C HIS A 296 20.35 -0.90 5.84
N ALA A 297 20.85 0.10 5.09
CA ALA A 297 21.81 -0.08 4.01
C ALA A 297 23.28 -0.11 4.43
N GLU A 298 23.58 -0.04 5.72
CA GLU A 298 24.96 0.05 6.19
C GLU A 298 25.41 -1.18 6.99
N ASP A 299 24.62 -1.73 7.92
CA ASP A 299 25.08 -2.80 8.84
C ASP A 299 24.61 -4.24 8.54
N ASN A 300 23.45 -4.43 7.89
CA ASN A 300 22.93 -5.75 7.51
C ASN A 300 22.12 -5.71 6.20
N TYR A 301 22.64 -4.97 5.22
CA TYR A 301 21.88 -4.66 4.01
C TYR A 301 21.44 -5.91 3.22
N HIS A 302 22.32 -6.90 3.13
CA HIS A 302 21.99 -8.15 2.44
C HIS A 302 20.78 -8.85 3.09
N GLY A 303 20.83 -9.07 4.40
CA GLY A 303 19.79 -9.80 5.11
C GLY A 303 18.43 -9.11 5.04
N ILE A 304 18.43 -7.78 5.11
CA ILE A 304 17.21 -6.98 5.04
C ILE A 304 16.61 -7.02 3.64
N VAL A 305 17.41 -6.81 2.59
CA VAL A 305 16.88 -6.90 1.21
C VAL A 305 16.37 -8.31 0.91
N ALA A 306 17.09 -9.35 1.34
CA ALA A 306 16.61 -10.73 1.23
C ALA A 306 15.28 -10.93 1.96
N HIS A 307 15.15 -10.43 3.19
CA HIS A 307 13.92 -10.55 3.96
C HIS A 307 12.73 -9.88 3.26
N GLU A 308 12.89 -8.63 2.82
CA GLU A 308 11.81 -7.90 2.15
C GLU A 308 11.44 -8.50 0.79
N MET A 309 12.44 -9.01 0.04
CA MET A 309 12.18 -9.78 -1.17
C MET A 309 11.34 -11.03 -0.88
N GLY A 310 11.53 -11.68 0.27
CA GLY A 310 10.68 -12.77 0.73
C GLY A 310 9.21 -12.37 0.85
N HIS A 311 8.93 -11.22 1.46
CA HIS A 311 7.57 -10.67 1.50
C HIS A 311 7.02 -10.32 0.13
N ALA A 312 7.87 -9.80 -0.75
CA ALA A 312 7.50 -9.51 -2.12
C ALA A 312 7.20 -10.76 -2.97
N PHE A 313 7.81 -11.90 -2.65
CA PHE A 313 7.44 -13.23 -3.14
C PHE A 313 6.17 -13.80 -2.47
N GLY A 314 5.61 -13.08 -1.50
CA GLY A 314 4.36 -13.44 -0.83
C GLY A 314 4.55 -14.32 0.40
N LEU A 315 5.72 -14.32 1.02
CA LEU A 315 5.95 -14.93 2.33
C LEU A 315 5.49 -14.01 3.45
N MET A 316 5.02 -14.59 4.55
CA MET A 316 4.85 -13.89 5.83
C MET A 316 6.03 -14.24 6.72
N HIS A 317 6.18 -13.55 7.86
CA HIS A 317 7.10 -13.99 8.90
C HIS A 317 6.81 -15.44 9.31
N SER A 318 7.86 -16.26 9.40
CA SER A 318 7.77 -17.67 9.82
C SER A 318 7.52 -17.80 11.33
N SER A 319 7.87 -16.79 12.11
CA SER A 319 7.46 -16.61 13.50
C SER A 319 6.35 -15.57 13.58
N GLY A 320 5.24 -15.92 14.25
CA GLY A 320 4.28 -14.93 14.71
C GLY A 320 4.96 -13.92 15.66
N PRO A 321 4.26 -12.86 16.10
CA PRO A 321 4.78 -12.00 17.17
C PRO A 321 5.28 -12.88 18.31
N TYR A 322 6.54 -12.70 18.73
CA TYR A 322 7.22 -13.56 19.70
C TYR A 322 6.25 -14.01 20.81
N GLY A 323 5.87 -15.29 20.80
CA GLY A 323 4.99 -15.89 21.80
C GLY A 323 3.60 -16.37 21.33
N ARG A 324 3.26 -16.35 20.03
CA ARG A 324 2.09 -17.13 19.54
C ARG A 324 2.40 -17.86 18.23
N ASP A 325 2.37 -19.19 18.30
CA ASP A 325 2.36 -20.06 17.14
C ASP A 325 1.15 -19.72 16.24
N ASP A 326 1.41 -19.23 15.02
CA ASP A 326 0.35 -19.08 14.01
C ASP A 326 0.34 -20.33 13.11
N PRO A 327 -0.70 -21.18 13.17
CA PRO A 327 -0.74 -22.46 12.45
C PRO A 327 -0.94 -22.33 10.92
N ILE A 328 -0.92 -21.12 10.36
CA ILE A 328 -1.23 -20.85 8.94
C ILE A 328 0.03 -20.89 8.04
N SER A 329 1.23 -21.13 8.57
CA SER A 329 2.47 -21.25 7.76
C SER A 329 2.59 -22.55 6.94
N ARG A 330 1.61 -23.47 6.99
CA ARG A 330 1.80 -24.88 6.60
C ARG A 330 1.38 -25.30 5.18
N SER A 331 1.07 -24.39 4.27
CA SER A 331 0.80 -24.80 2.87
C SER A 331 1.32 -23.80 1.84
N GLY A 332 2.43 -24.15 1.19
CA GLY A 332 2.86 -23.52 -0.06
C GLY A 332 4.36 -23.59 -0.36
N LEU A 333 5.23 -23.42 0.64
CA LEU A 333 6.69 -23.28 0.43
C LEU A 333 7.47 -23.90 1.59
N LYS A 334 7.31 -25.22 1.78
CA LYS A 334 7.82 -25.98 2.93
C LYS A 334 9.35 -25.97 3.11
N ASN A 335 10.13 -25.37 2.20
CA ASN A 335 11.59 -25.35 2.28
C ASN A 335 12.21 -23.97 2.53
N LEU A 336 11.43 -22.87 2.45
CA LEU A 336 11.96 -21.51 2.66
C LEU A 336 11.77 -21.01 4.10
N SER A 337 10.69 -21.42 4.78
CA SER A 337 10.37 -20.93 6.14
C SER A 337 11.27 -21.46 7.24
N ASP A 338 11.85 -22.65 7.04
CA ASP A 338 12.54 -23.42 8.10
C ASP A 338 14.06 -23.16 8.11
N LYS A 339 14.60 -22.42 7.13
CA LYS A 339 16.02 -22.07 7.02
C LYS A 339 16.36 -20.63 7.40
N VAL A 340 15.37 -19.85 7.79
CA VAL A 340 15.57 -18.47 8.27
C VAL A 340 15.89 -18.53 9.77
N GLU A 341 17.08 -19.01 10.12
CA GLU A 341 17.66 -18.81 11.46
C GLU A 341 18.51 -17.54 11.41
N TRP A 342 18.12 -16.51 12.18
CA TRP A 342 18.93 -15.32 12.39
C TRP A 342 19.69 -15.45 13.70
N GLY A 343 21.03 -15.39 13.61
CA GLY A 343 21.93 -15.11 14.72
C GLY A 343 22.13 -13.62 14.91
#